data_AF-A0AAP0EVI6-F1
#
_entry.id   AF-A0AAP0EVI6-F1
#
_cell.length_a   1.000
_cell.length_b   1.000
_cell.length_c   1.000
_cell.angle_alpha   90.00
_cell.angle_beta   90.00
_cell.angle_gamma   90.00
#
_symmetry.space_group_name_H-M   'P 1'
#
loop_
_entity.id
_entity.type
_entity.pdbx_description
1 polymer ?
#
loop_
_entity_poly.entity_id
_entity_poly.type
_entity_poly.pdbx_seq_one_letter_code
_entity_poly.pdbx_strand_id
1 'polypeptide(L)'
;MEEIFKGTREFKKEVFSKVQLGLDQFGLRIYNANVKQLVDVSGHEYFSFLGQKTQKEAENQAKVDVAEAKMKGEIGARQTLQNAAKIDAETKVYSTQRQGEEKKEEVKVNTEVKIFENKREAEVAEANAELAMKKAGWAKNAKMAEVEANKAVEIRAVELQRDVEKMSAMTQTEKLRAEFLSKASVEFEAKVQRANWELYEKQKAAEAVLYKKEKEAEAERVSASAALLPRQQKADAELYAKKKEAEGPVAIAEAQGKYLKKLLEALGGNYSALRDYLMIDSGMYQEIAKTNPEAIQGLQPKISIWNNGDQMGEGGAMKDVAGVYKMLPPLLNAVHEQTGMVPPAWIGKLSDSN
;
A
#
# COMPACT_ATOMS: atom_id res chain seq x y z
N MET A 1 -21.28 -124.43 -111.50
CA MET A 1 -20.04 -124.20 -112.28
C MET A 1 -19.71 -122.72 -112.38
N GLU A 2 -20.61 -121.84 -112.83
CA GLU A 2 -20.34 -120.38 -112.92
C GLU A 2 -20.00 -119.71 -111.56
N GLU A 3 -20.52 -120.22 -110.44
CA GLU A 3 -20.17 -119.70 -109.09
C GLU A 3 -18.73 -119.99 -108.65
N ILE A 4 -18.09 -121.03 -109.20
CA ILE A 4 -16.67 -121.33 -108.92
C ILE A 4 -15.78 -120.19 -109.48
N PHE A 5 -16.24 -119.49 -110.53
CA PHE A 5 -15.46 -118.48 -111.24
C PHE A 5 -15.79 -117.03 -110.86
N LYS A 6 -17.02 -116.72 -110.42
CA LYS A 6 -17.36 -115.36 -109.95
C LYS A 6 -16.74 -115.01 -108.59
N GLY A 7 -16.24 -116.00 -107.83
CA GLY A 7 -15.67 -115.78 -106.51
C GLY A 7 -14.65 -116.82 -106.08
N THR A 8 -13.42 -116.74 -106.61
CA THR A 8 -12.28 -117.61 -106.22
C THR A 8 -12.03 -117.63 -104.70
N ARG A 9 -12.50 -116.60 -103.97
CA ARG A 9 -12.42 -116.49 -102.51
C ARG A 9 -13.39 -117.38 -101.76
N GLU A 10 -14.61 -117.55 -102.26
CA GLU A 10 -15.67 -118.32 -101.57
C GLU A 10 -15.45 -119.81 -101.73
N PHE A 11 -15.15 -120.25 -102.96
CA PHE A 11 -14.78 -121.63 -103.26
C PHE A 11 -13.57 -122.10 -102.42
N LYS A 12 -12.55 -121.25 -102.29
CA LYS A 12 -11.36 -121.52 -101.47
C LYS A 12 -11.74 -121.78 -100.01
N LYS A 13 -12.62 -120.97 -99.41
CA LYS A 13 -13.07 -121.15 -98.01
C LYS A 13 -13.84 -122.45 -97.79
N GLU A 14 -14.70 -122.82 -98.73
CA GLU A 14 -15.55 -124.01 -98.58
C GLU A 14 -14.73 -125.30 -98.66
N VAL A 15 -13.78 -125.38 -99.60
CA VAL A 15 -12.84 -126.50 -99.72
C VAL A 15 -11.97 -126.60 -98.45
N PHE A 16 -11.48 -125.48 -97.93
CA PHE A 16 -10.73 -125.47 -96.68
C PHE A 16 -11.51 -126.05 -95.51
N SER A 17 -12.76 -125.62 -95.33
CA SER A 17 -13.59 -126.08 -94.20
C SER A 17 -13.79 -127.60 -94.21
N LYS A 18 -14.06 -128.18 -95.39
CA LYS A 18 -14.29 -129.62 -95.54
C LYS A 18 -13.03 -130.45 -95.30
N VAL A 19 -11.88 -130.00 -95.79
CA VAL A 19 -10.61 -130.73 -95.61
C VAL A 19 -10.09 -130.58 -94.17
N GLN A 20 -10.27 -129.42 -93.54
CA GLN A 20 -9.90 -129.18 -92.15
C GLN A 20 -10.64 -130.14 -91.20
N LEU A 21 -11.93 -130.38 -91.44
CA LEU A 21 -12.76 -131.32 -90.67
C LEU A 21 -12.22 -132.76 -90.66
N GLY A 22 -11.63 -133.21 -91.78
CA GLY A 22 -11.00 -134.53 -91.87
C GLY A 22 -9.61 -134.58 -91.21
N LEU A 23 -8.84 -133.50 -91.31
CA LEU A 23 -7.50 -133.40 -90.73
C LEU A 23 -7.52 -133.20 -89.20
N ASP A 24 -8.59 -132.60 -88.67
CA ASP A 24 -8.78 -132.42 -87.21
C ASP A 24 -8.81 -133.76 -86.47
N GLN A 25 -9.34 -134.83 -87.07
CA GLN A 25 -9.30 -136.20 -86.49
C GLN A 25 -7.86 -136.71 -86.29
N PHE A 26 -6.92 -136.24 -87.12
CA PHE A 26 -5.50 -136.57 -87.04
C PHE A 26 -4.68 -135.49 -86.32
N GLY A 27 -5.31 -134.45 -85.79
CA GLY A 27 -4.65 -133.34 -85.11
C GLY A 27 -3.84 -132.40 -86.01
N LEU A 28 -4.08 -132.40 -87.33
CA LEU A 28 -3.36 -131.58 -88.31
C LEU A 28 -4.15 -130.31 -88.67
N ARG A 29 -3.49 -129.14 -88.72
CA ARG A 29 -4.10 -127.86 -89.15
C ARG A 29 -3.51 -127.34 -90.45
N ILE A 30 -4.38 -126.95 -91.39
CA ILE A 30 -3.96 -126.29 -92.63
C ILE A 30 -3.78 -124.79 -92.35
N TYR A 31 -2.56 -124.30 -92.49
CA TYR A 31 -2.27 -122.86 -92.38
C TYR A 31 -2.40 -122.12 -93.72
N ASN A 32 -2.09 -122.77 -94.83
CA ASN A 32 -2.19 -122.16 -96.16
C ASN A 32 -2.34 -123.25 -97.24
N ALA A 33 -3.23 -123.00 -98.20
CA ALA A 33 -3.29 -123.75 -99.46
C ALA A 33 -3.60 -122.78 -100.60
N ASN A 34 -3.10 -123.10 -101.78
CA ASN A 34 -3.35 -122.31 -102.98
C ASN A 34 -3.95 -123.20 -104.07
N VAL A 35 -4.99 -122.69 -104.73
CA VAL A 35 -5.54 -123.32 -105.93
C VAL A 35 -4.67 -122.85 -107.10
N LYS A 36 -4.20 -123.78 -107.94
CA LYS A 36 -3.33 -123.43 -109.08
C LYS A 36 -4.14 -122.82 -110.22
N GLN A 37 -4.41 -123.60 -111.26
CA GLN A 37 -5.12 -123.16 -112.44
C GLN A 37 -6.04 -124.30 -112.86
N LEU A 38 -7.31 -123.98 -113.10
CA LEU A 38 -8.28 -124.91 -113.65
C LEU A 38 -7.99 -125.00 -115.15
N VAL A 39 -7.65 -126.19 -115.60
CA VAL A 39 -7.46 -126.52 -117.02
C VAL A 39 -8.50 -127.57 -117.36
N ASP A 40 -9.12 -127.43 -118.52
CA ASP A 40 -10.06 -128.44 -118.99
C ASP A 40 -9.34 -129.79 -119.19
N VAL A 41 -10.03 -130.86 -118.84
CA VAL A 41 -9.55 -132.22 -119.09
C VAL A 41 -9.58 -132.47 -120.59
N SER A 42 -8.58 -133.17 -121.13
CA SER A 42 -8.44 -133.42 -122.57
C SER A 42 -9.73 -134.02 -123.16
N GLY A 43 -10.38 -133.29 -124.07
CA GLY A 43 -11.64 -133.68 -124.73
C GLY A 43 -12.84 -132.75 -124.48
N HIS A 44 -12.75 -131.79 -123.55
CA HIS A 44 -13.80 -130.80 -123.30
C HIS A 44 -13.26 -129.37 -123.49
N GLU A 45 -14.01 -128.50 -124.20
CA GLU A 45 -13.61 -127.11 -124.53
C GLU A 45 -14.52 -126.07 -123.86
N TYR A 46 -14.93 -126.29 -122.60
CA TYR A 46 -15.91 -125.46 -121.91
C TYR A 46 -15.44 -124.00 -121.75
N PHE A 47 -14.15 -123.77 -121.47
CA PHE A 47 -13.62 -122.41 -121.32
C PHE A 47 -13.65 -121.58 -122.62
N SER A 48 -13.53 -122.23 -123.78
CA SER A 48 -13.58 -121.55 -125.08
C SER A 48 -14.98 -121.00 -125.37
N PHE A 49 -16.01 -121.82 -125.16
CA PHE A 49 -17.40 -121.42 -125.38
C PHE A 49 -17.91 -120.37 -124.38
N LEU A 50 -17.45 -120.42 -123.12
CA LEU A 50 -17.82 -119.43 -122.11
C LEU A 50 -17.32 -118.02 -122.49
N GLY A 51 -16.09 -117.91 -123.02
CA GLY A 51 -15.53 -116.64 -123.48
C GLY A 51 -16.35 -115.99 -124.61
N GLN A 52 -16.81 -116.78 -125.58
CA GLN A 52 -17.64 -116.27 -126.68
C GLN A 52 -19.01 -115.78 -126.22
N LYS A 53 -19.62 -116.43 -125.21
CA LYS A 53 -20.91 -116.00 -124.65
C LYS A 53 -20.79 -114.65 -123.96
N THR A 54 -19.75 -114.45 -123.15
CA THR A 54 -19.52 -113.18 -122.43
C THR A 54 -19.27 -112.00 -123.36
N GLN A 55 -18.59 -112.20 -124.50
CA GLN A 55 -18.39 -111.12 -125.48
C GLN A 55 -19.70 -110.68 -126.14
N LYS A 56 -20.57 -111.62 -126.53
CA LYS A 56 -21.87 -111.29 -127.14
C LYS A 56 -22.83 -110.57 -126.18
N GLU A 57 -22.76 -110.90 -124.89
CA GLU A 57 -23.59 -110.27 -123.85
C GLU A 57 -23.20 -108.80 -123.62
N ALA A 58 -21.89 -108.49 -123.67
CA ALA A 58 -21.38 -107.13 -123.55
C ALA A 58 -21.77 -106.23 -124.75
N GLU A 59 -21.73 -106.76 -125.98
CA GLU A 59 -22.11 -105.98 -127.18
C GLU A 59 -23.59 -105.57 -127.18
N ASN A 60 -24.48 -106.43 -126.70
CA ASN A 60 -25.90 -106.10 -126.64
C ASN A 60 -26.22 -105.05 -125.57
N GLN A 61 -25.54 -105.10 -124.42
CA GLN A 61 -25.74 -104.11 -123.36
C GLN A 61 -25.33 -102.70 -123.81
N ALA A 62 -24.22 -102.58 -124.54
CA ALA A 62 -23.75 -101.29 -125.06
C ALA A 62 -24.75 -100.63 -126.04
N LYS A 63 -25.51 -101.43 -126.81
CA LYS A 63 -26.54 -100.89 -127.72
C LYS A 63 -27.74 -100.30 -126.98
N VAL A 64 -28.09 -100.85 -125.81
CA VAL A 64 -29.21 -100.38 -124.99
C VAL A 64 -28.88 -99.03 -124.35
N ASP A 65 -27.68 -98.89 -123.80
CA ASP A 65 -27.26 -97.67 -123.08
C ASP A 65 -27.20 -96.43 -124.00
N VAL A 66 -26.81 -96.61 -125.27
CA VAL A 66 -26.75 -95.53 -126.26
C VAL A 66 -28.15 -94.99 -126.62
N ALA A 67 -29.18 -95.83 -126.58
CA ALA A 67 -30.55 -95.41 -126.88
C ALA A 67 -31.15 -94.57 -125.74
N GLU A 68 -30.90 -94.92 -124.48
CA GLU A 68 -31.40 -94.17 -123.32
C GLU A 68 -30.76 -92.78 -123.18
N ALA A 69 -29.47 -92.65 -123.51
CA ALA A 69 -28.76 -91.39 -123.38
C ALA A 69 -29.31 -90.28 -124.30
N LYS A 70 -29.76 -90.63 -125.52
CA LYS A 70 -30.34 -89.66 -126.45
C LYS A 70 -31.67 -89.09 -125.93
N MET A 71 -32.48 -89.91 -125.25
CA MET A 71 -33.79 -89.49 -124.75
C MET A 71 -33.70 -88.49 -123.59
N LYS A 72 -32.65 -88.59 -122.74
CA LYS A 72 -32.42 -87.65 -121.62
C LYS A 72 -31.93 -86.27 -122.05
N GLY A 73 -31.22 -86.16 -123.18
CA GLY A 73 -30.65 -84.89 -123.65
C GLY A 73 -31.71 -83.85 -124.04
N GLU A 74 -32.77 -84.28 -124.74
CA GLU A 74 -33.78 -83.36 -125.27
C GLU A 74 -34.72 -82.76 -124.19
N ILE A 75 -34.88 -83.43 -123.04
CA ILE A 75 -35.73 -82.97 -121.94
C ILE A 75 -35.01 -81.94 -121.05
N GLY A 76 -33.69 -82.04 -120.90
CA GLY A 76 -32.90 -81.13 -120.06
C GLY A 76 -32.81 -79.69 -120.60
N ALA A 77 -32.81 -79.51 -121.92
CA ALA A 77 -32.67 -78.18 -122.54
C ALA A 77 -33.88 -77.25 -122.29
N ARG A 78 -35.07 -77.80 -122.04
CA ARG A 78 -36.30 -77.00 -121.88
C ARG A 78 -36.53 -76.51 -120.44
N GLN A 79 -35.93 -77.18 -119.45
CA GLN A 79 -36.17 -76.90 -118.03
C GLN A 79 -35.19 -75.86 -117.43
N THR A 80 -34.05 -75.63 -118.08
CA THR A 80 -33.03 -74.65 -117.63
C THR A 80 -33.45 -73.20 -117.85
N LEU A 81 -34.27 -72.91 -118.88
CA LEU A 81 -34.68 -71.53 -119.19
C LEU A 81 -35.71 -70.94 -118.22
N GLN A 82 -36.55 -71.74 -117.56
CA GLN A 82 -37.59 -71.23 -116.64
C GLN A 82 -37.08 -70.93 -115.22
N ASN A 83 -36.03 -71.60 -114.75
CA ASN A 83 -35.54 -71.45 -113.37
C ASN A 83 -34.68 -70.19 -113.16
N ALA A 84 -33.99 -69.70 -114.19
CA ALA A 84 -33.13 -68.53 -114.07
C ALA A 84 -33.91 -67.24 -113.74
N ALA A 85 -35.16 -67.10 -114.23
CA ALA A 85 -35.95 -65.88 -114.05
C ALA A 85 -36.53 -65.70 -112.64
N LYS A 86 -36.66 -66.75 -111.83
CA LYS A 86 -37.25 -66.67 -110.48
C LYS A 86 -36.24 -66.25 -109.39
N ILE A 87 -34.98 -66.61 -109.55
CA ILE A 87 -33.94 -66.41 -108.52
C ILE A 87 -33.52 -64.93 -108.39
N ASP A 88 -33.56 -64.17 -109.50
CA ASP A 88 -33.09 -62.78 -109.52
C ASP A 88 -34.05 -61.81 -108.80
N ALA A 89 -35.34 -62.14 -108.72
CA ALA A 89 -36.34 -61.32 -108.04
C ALA A 89 -36.28 -61.47 -106.50
N GLU A 90 -36.05 -62.68 -106.00
CA GLU A 90 -36.05 -62.96 -104.54
C GLU A 90 -34.79 -62.41 -103.85
N THR A 91 -33.65 -62.38 -104.54
CA THR A 91 -32.36 -61.94 -103.97
C THR A 91 -32.33 -60.44 -103.63
N LYS A 92 -33.09 -59.61 -104.37
CA LYS A 92 -33.08 -58.14 -104.23
C LYS A 92 -33.93 -57.62 -103.06
N VAL A 93 -34.96 -58.36 -102.66
CA VAL A 93 -35.84 -57.99 -101.55
C VAL A 93 -35.16 -58.27 -100.21
N TYR A 94 -34.44 -59.38 -100.10
CA TYR A 94 -33.77 -59.81 -98.86
C TYR A 94 -32.63 -58.86 -98.44
N SER A 95 -31.85 -58.33 -99.39
CA SER A 95 -30.75 -57.40 -99.08
C SER A 95 -31.23 -56.05 -98.55
N THR A 96 -32.38 -55.58 -99.02
CA THR A 96 -32.89 -54.24 -98.68
C THR A 96 -33.51 -54.20 -97.28
N GLN A 97 -34.14 -55.30 -96.85
CA GLN A 97 -34.77 -55.38 -95.52
C GLN A 97 -33.73 -55.45 -94.39
N ARG A 98 -32.64 -56.20 -94.57
CA ARG A 98 -31.57 -56.32 -93.55
C ARG A 98 -30.83 -55.01 -93.27
N GLN A 99 -30.55 -54.22 -94.32
CA GLN A 99 -29.87 -52.93 -94.16
C GLN A 99 -30.71 -51.90 -93.39
N GLY A 100 -32.04 -52.00 -93.43
CA GLY A 100 -32.93 -51.13 -92.66
C GLY A 100 -32.95 -51.44 -91.16
N GLU A 101 -32.76 -52.71 -90.78
CA GLU A 101 -32.73 -53.15 -89.38
C GLU A 101 -31.38 -52.85 -88.72
N GLU A 102 -30.26 -53.09 -89.41
CA GLU A 102 -28.91 -52.79 -88.89
C GLU A 102 -28.74 -51.30 -88.56
N LYS A 103 -29.21 -50.40 -89.43
CA LYS A 103 -29.15 -48.95 -89.19
C LYS A 103 -30.01 -48.49 -88.03
N LYS A 104 -31.15 -49.16 -87.75
CA LYS A 104 -32.00 -48.82 -86.60
C LYS A 104 -31.34 -49.20 -85.28
N GLU A 105 -30.66 -50.35 -85.26
CA GLU A 105 -30.00 -50.83 -84.05
C GLU A 105 -28.73 -50.03 -83.73
N GLU A 106 -27.96 -49.65 -84.76
CA GLU A 106 -26.78 -48.79 -84.60
C GLU A 106 -27.14 -47.40 -84.03
N VAL A 107 -28.24 -46.80 -84.51
CA VAL A 107 -28.71 -45.51 -83.98
C VAL A 107 -29.15 -45.63 -82.52
N LYS A 108 -29.85 -46.71 -82.14
CA LYS A 108 -30.25 -46.94 -80.74
C LYS A 108 -29.04 -47.05 -79.81
N VAL A 109 -28.08 -47.91 -80.16
CA VAL A 109 -26.86 -48.09 -79.35
C VAL A 109 -26.09 -46.78 -79.22
N ASN A 110 -25.92 -46.03 -80.31
CA ASN A 110 -25.25 -44.72 -80.25
C ASN A 110 -26.01 -43.68 -79.42
N THR A 111 -27.35 -43.70 -79.42
CA THR A 111 -28.13 -42.82 -78.53
C THR A 111 -28.00 -43.21 -77.06
N GLU A 112 -27.98 -44.51 -76.75
CA GLU A 112 -27.80 -44.99 -75.38
C GLU A 112 -26.40 -44.66 -74.84
N VAL A 113 -25.35 -44.84 -75.66
CA VAL A 113 -23.97 -44.46 -75.32
C VAL A 113 -23.89 -42.95 -75.04
N LYS A 114 -24.44 -42.09 -75.92
CA LYS A 114 -24.44 -40.64 -75.70
C LYS A 114 -25.22 -40.21 -74.45
N ILE A 115 -26.34 -40.86 -74.14
CA ILE A 115 -27.10 -40.59 -72.91
C ILE A 115 -26.29 -40.98 -71.69
N PHE A 116 -25.56 -42.10 -71.74
CA PHE A 116 -24.70 -42.55 -70.66
C PHE A 116 -23.49 -41.61 -70.46
N GLU A 117 -22.83 -41.19 -71.53
CA GLU A 117 -21.74 -40.21 -71.49
C GLU A 117 -22.20 -38.89 -70.88
N ASN A 118 -23.32 -38.33 -71.34
CA ASN A 118 -23.87 -37.09 -70.79
C ASN A 118 -24.24 -37.22 -69.31
N LYS A 119 -24.79 -38.37 -68.87
CA LYS A 119 -25.08 -38.62 -67.45
C LYS A 119 -23.81 -38.67 -66.62
N ARG A 120 -22.77 -39.37 -67.09
CA ARG A 120 -21.47 -39.43 -66.42
C ARG A 120 -20.78 -38.08 -66.35
N GLU A 121 -20.86 -37.30 -67.42
CA GLU A 121 -20.29 -35.96 -67.46
C GLU A 121 -21.02 -35.00 -66.51
N ALA A 122 -22.35 -35.09 -66.42
CA ALA A 122 -23.14 -34.36 -65.43
C ALA A 122 -22.79 -34.76 -63.99
N GLU A 123 -22.67 -36.06 -63.69
CA GLU A 123 -22.25 -36.55 -62.37
C GLU A 123 -20.84 -36.07 -62.00
N VAL A 124 -19.90 -36.07 -62.95
CA VAL A 124 -18.53 -35.56 -62.74
C VAL A 124 -18.55 -34.04 -62.52
N ALA A 125 -19.37 -33.30 -63.27
CA ALA A 125 -19.52 -31.86 -63.09
C ALA A 125 -20.11 -31.51 -61.71
N GLU A 126 -21.13 -32.25 -61.26
CA GLU A 126 -21.73 -32.08 -59.94
C GLU A 126 -20.73 -32.39 -58.81
N ALA A 127 -20.02 -33.51 -58.89
CA ALA A 127 -18.98 -33.87 -57.92
C ALA A 127 -17.84 -32.83 -57.86
N ASN A 128 -17.44 -32.28 -59.01
CA ASN A 128 -16.46 -31.20 -59.09
C ASN A 128 -16.98 -29.90 -58.48
N ALA A 129 -18.24 -29.55 -58.70
CA ALA A 129 -18.88 -28.38 -58.11
C ALA A 129 -18.99 -28.51 -56.57
N GLU A 130 -19.37 -29.68 -56.07
CA GLU A 130 -19.39 -29.94 -54.62
C GLU A 130 -17.99 -29.86 -54.01
N LEU A 131 -16.99 -30.44 -54.67
CA LEU A 131 -15.61 -30.40 -54.20
C LEU A 131 -15.07 -28.95 -54.21
N ALA A 132 -15.41 -28.16 -55.22
CA ALA A 132 -15.09 -26.74 -55.28
C ALA A 132 -15.79 -25.95 -54.14
N MET A 133 -17.07 -26.22 -53.87
CA MET A 133 -17.79 -25.60 -52.75
C MET A 133 -17.17 -25.97 -51.40
N LYS A 134 -16.82 -27.24 -51.18
CA LYS A 134 -16.16 -27.69 -49.94
C LYS A 134 -14.78 -27.04 -49.79
N LYS A 135 -13.98 -26.97 -50.86
CA LYS A 135 -12.69 -26.26 -50.85
C LYS A 135 -12.85 -24.76 -50.54
N ALA A 136 -13.83 -24.09 -51.12
CA ALA A 136 -14.11 -22.68 -50.84
C ALA A 136 -14.57 -22.48 -49.39
N GLY A 137 -15.39 -23.39 -48.85
CA GLY A 137 -15.80 -23.40 -47.44
C GLY A 137 -14.61 -23.55 -46.49
N TRP A 138 -13.71 -24.51 -46.74
CA TRP A 138 -12.49 -24.67 -45.95
C TRP A 138 -11.56 -23.46 -46.04
N ALA A 139 -11.38 -22.88 -47.23
CA ALA A 139 -10.58 -21.68 -47.42
C ALA A 139 -11.16 -20.46 -46.67
N LYS A 140 -12.50 -20.30 -46.67
CA LYS A 140 -13.19 -19.27 -45.89
C LYS A 140 -12.97 -19.49 -44.39
N ASN A 141 -13.15 -20.71 -43.90
CA ASN A 141 -12.97 -21.03 -42.49
C ASN A 141 -11.52 -20.84 -42.03
N ALA A 142 -10.54 -21.23 -42.86
CA ALA A 142 -9.13 -20.99 -42.57
C ALA A 142 -8.80 -19.49 -42.46
N LYS A 143 -9.28 -18.67 -43.41
CA LYS A 143 -9.10 -17.21 -43.36
C LYS A 143 -9.82 -16.57 -42.17
N MET A 144 -11.01 -17.06 -41.83
CA MET A 144 -11.77 -16.56 -40.67
C MET A 144 -11.03 -16.87 -39.36
N ALA A 145 -10.54 -18.10 -39.21
CA ALA A 145 -9.74 -18.49 -38.05
C ALA A 145 -8.43 -17.68 -37.94
N GLU A 146 -7.77 -17.38 -39.06
CA GLU A 146 -6.57 -16.53 -39.08
C GLU A 146 -6.88 -15.09 -38.66
N VAL A 147 -7.96 -14.50 -39.18
CA VAL A 147 -8.38 -13.14 -38.79
C VAL A 147 -8.81 -13.08 -37.33
N GLU A 148 -9.56 -14.07 -36.84
CA GLU A 148 -9.96 -14.15 -35.43
C GLU A 148 -8.74 -14.29 -34.50
N ALA A 149 -7.77 -15.13 -34.87
CA ALA A 149 -6.52 -15.26 -34.11
C ALA A 149 -5.74 -13.93 -34.08
N ASN A 150 -5.58 -13.27 -35.23
CA ASN A 150 -4.91 -11.98 -35.32
C ASN A 150 -5.64 -10.89 -34.52
N LYS A 151 -6.98 -10.85 -34.61
CA LYS A 151 -7.78 -9.88 -33.86
C LYS A 151 -7.74 -10.14 -32.35
N ALA A 152 -7.71 -11.40 -31.93
CA ALA A 152 -7.54 -11.75 -30.52
C ALA A 152 -6.18 -11.28 -29.97
N VAL A 153 -5.11 -11.42 -30.76
CA VAL A 153 -3.77 -10.89 -30.41
C VAL A 153 -3.80 -9.36 -30.32
N GLU A 154 -4.42 -8.67 -31.28
CA GLU A 154 -4.56 -7.20 -31.25
C GLU A 154 -5.36 -6.71 -30.03
N ILE A 155 -6.48 -7.35 -29.70
CA ILE A 155 -7.30 -6.98 -28.54
C ILE A 155 -6.48 -7.13 -27.26
N ARG A 156 -5.79 -8.26 -27.08
CA ARG A 156 -4.91 -8.45 -25.92
C ARG A 156 -3.78 -7.43 -25.87
N ALA A 157 -3.18 -7.07 -27.01
CA ALA A 157 -2.15 -6.06 -27.06
C ALA A 157 -2.68 -4.68 -26.60
N VAL A 158 -3.87 -4.29 -27.06
CA VAL A 158 -4.53 -3.04 -26.66
C VAL A 158 -4.92 -3.05 -25.17
N GLU A 159 -5.45 -4.17 -24.66
CA GLU A 159 -5.76 -4.32 -23.24
C GLU A 159 -4.50 -4.20 -22.36
N LEU A 160 -3.44 -4.92 -22.72
CA LEU A 160 -2.15 -4.83 -22.02
C LEU A 160 -1.59 -3.41 -22.07
N GLN A 161 -1.66 -2.74 -23.22
CA GLN A 161 -1.16 -1.37 -23.34
C GLN A 161 -1.98 -0.39 -22.48
N ARG A 162 -3.31 -0.52 -22.47
CA ARG A 162 -4.19 0.27 -21.59
C ARG A 162 -3.84 0.05 -20.12
N ASP A 163 -3.54 -1.18 -19.71
CA ASP A 163 -3.20 -1.49 -18.33
C ASP A 163 -1.80 -0.98 -17.96
N VAL A 164 -0.83 -1.06 -18.87
CA VAL A 164 0.49 -0.42 -18.71
C VAL A 164 0.33 1.10 -18.55
N GLU A 165 -0.49 1.74 -19.37
CA GLU A 165 -0.76 3.18 -19.27
C GLU A 165 -1.40 3.55 -17.93
N LYS A 166 -2.42 2.81 -17.48
CA LYS A 166 -3.02 3.00 -16.14
C LYS A 166 -1.98 2.83 -15.02
N MET A 167 -1.17 1.77 -15.08
CA MET A 167 -0.14 1.51 -14.08
C MET A 167 0.92 2.61 -14.09
N SER A 168 1.31 3.11 -15.27
CA SER A 168 2.24 4.23 -15.39
C SER A 168 1.65 5.52 -14.80
N ALA A 169 0.37 5.80 -15.04
CA ALA A 169 -0.32 6.95 -14.48
C ALA A 169 -0.45 6.85 -12.96
N MET A 170 -0.78 5.67 -12.42
CA MET A 170 -0.79 5.42 -10.97
C MET A 170 0.60 5.59 -10.35
N THR A 171 1.63 5.06 -10.99
CA THR A 171 3.02 5.21 -10.52
C THR A 171 3.44 6.69 -10.49
N GLN A 172 3.05 7.46 -11.51
CA GLN A 172 3.33 8.90 -11.55
C GLN A 172 2.57 9.67 -10.46
N THR A 173 1.28 9.36 -10.23
CA THR A 173 0.51 10.02 -9.17
C THR A 173 1.03 9.66 -7.78
N GLU A 174 1.43 8.41 -7.55
CA GLU A 174 2.08 7.99 -6.31
C GLU A 174 3.43 8.67 -6.10
N LYS A 175 4.26 8.77 -7.15
CA LYS A 175 5.54 9.49 -7.09
C LYS A 175 5.33 10.97 -6.75
N LEU A 176 4.41 11.65 -7.45
CA LEU A 176 4.08 13.04 -7.16
C LEU A 176 3.51 13.19 -5.74
N ARG A 177 2.63 12.29 -5.31
CA ARG A 177 2.07 12.29 -3.96
C ARG A 177 3.18 12.13 -2.92
N ALA A 178 4.14 11.24 -3.12
CA ALA A 178 5.29 11.06 -2.23
C ALA A 178 6.19 12.31 -2.19
N GLU A 179 6.46 12.94 -3.34
CA GLU A 179 7.23 14.18 -3.42
C GLU A 179 6.52 15.35 -2.73
N PHE A 180 5.21 15.51 -2.94
CA PHE A 180 4.43 16.56 -2.27
C PHE A 180 4.28 16.30 -0.78
N LEU A 181 4.01 15.05 -0.36
CA LEU A 181 3.90 14.70 1.05
C LEU A 181 5.24 14.86 1.79
N SER A 182 6.35 14.45 1.18
CA SER A 182 7.68 14.64 1.78
C SER A 182 8.03 16.12 1.92
N LYS A 183 7.82 16.93 0.87
CA LYS A 183 8.02 18.39 0.95
C LYS A 183 7.11 19.03 2.00
N ALA A 184 5.83 18.67 2.03
CA ALA A 184 4.88 19.19 3.00
C ALA A 184 5.23 18.78 4.44
N SER A 185 5.70 17.53 4.66
CA SER A 185 6.14 17.06 5.98
C SER A 185 7.37 17.83 6.45
N VAL A 186 8.38 18.02 5.58
CA VAL A 186 9.59 18.78 5.90
C VAL A 186 9.26 20.25 6.18
N GLU A 187 8.39 20.88 5.38
CA GLU A 187 7.96 22.25 5.63
C GLU A 187 7.15 22.37 6.92
N PHE A 188 6.28 21.42 7.21
CA PHE A 188 5.50 21.36 8.44
C PHE A 188 6.42 21.21 9.65
N GLU A 189 7.35 20.25 9.63
CA GLU A 189 8.34 20.06 10.69
C GLU A 189 9.22 21.30 10.86
N ALA A 190 9.70 21.91 9.77
CA ALA A 190 10.48 23.15 9.83
C ALA A 190 9.68 24.31 10.46
N LYS A 191 8.39 24.45 10.15
CA LYS A 191 7.50 25.45 10.76
C LYS A 191 7.27 25.16 12.24
N VAL A 192 7.03 23.90 12.62
CA VAL A 192 6.87 23.50 14.03
C VAL A 192 8.15 23.77 14.82
N GLN A 193 9.32 23.40 14.28
CA GLN A 193 10.60 23.64 14.94
C GLN A 193 10.89 25.14 15.08
N ARG A 194 10.61 25.95 14.05
CA ARG A 194 10.74 27.42 14.13
C ARG A 194 9.79 28.02 15.16
N ALA A 195 8.52 27.61 15.17
CA ALA A 195 7.55 28.10 16.15
C ALA A 195 7.95 27.72 17.58
N ASN A 196 8.43 26.49 17.79
CA ASN A 196 8.93 26.03 19.08
C ASN A 196 10.19 26.80 19.50
N TRP A 197 11.11 27.08 18.57
CA TRP A 197 12.29 27.90 18.82
C TRP A 197 11.90 29.33 19.23
N GLU A 198 11.01 29.98 18.49
CA GLU A 198 10.55 31.34 18.81
C GLU A 198 9.84 31.39 20.16
N LEU A 199 9.04 30.37 20.49
CA LEU A 199 8.39 30.26 21.80
C LEU A 199 9.43 30.09 22.91
N TYR A 200 10.41 29.23 22.71
CA TYR A 200 11.50 29.00 23.67
C TYR A 200 12.35 30.26 23.87
N GLU A 201 12.70 30.98 22.79
CA GLU A 201 13.45 32.23 22.84
C GLU A 201 12.67 33.30 23.62
N LYS A 202 11.37 33.46 23.36
CA LYS A 202 10.50 34.39 24.11
C LYS A 202 10.38 34.00 25.57
N GLN A 203 10.23 32.71 25.89
CA GLN A 203 10.19 32.22 27.27
C GLN A 203 11.51 32.52 28.00
N LYS A 204 12.66 32.21 27.37
CA LYS A 204 13.97 32.49 27.97
C LYS A 204 14.26 33.98 28.11
N ALA A 205 13.84 34.80 27.15
CA ALA A 205 13.93 36.25 27.27
C ALA A 205 13.06 36.77 28.43
N ALA A 206 11.82 36.28 28.57
CA ALA A 206 10.93 36.65 29.67
C ALA A 206 11.47 36.19 31.04
N GLU A 207 11.95 34.95 31.15
CA GLU A 207 12.62 34.41 32.34
C GLU A 207 13.85 35.25 32.70
N ALA A 208 14.67 35.63 31.72
CA ALA A 208 15.85 36.47 31.97
C ALA A 208 15.47 37.88 32.48
N VAL A 209 14.38 38.47 31.96
CA VAL A 209 13.88 39.76 32.46
C VAL A 209 13.31 39.63 33.86
N LEU A 210 12.53 38.59 34.15
CA LEU A 210 12.00 38.32 35.49
C LEU A 210 13.14 38.09 36.49
N TYR A 211 14.13 37.26 36.13
CA TYR A 211 15.29 36.99 36.98
C TYR A 211 16.11 38.26 37.28
N LYS A 212 16.32 39.12 36.26
CA LYS A 212 16.97 40.42 36.48
C LYS A 212 16.18 41.30 37.45
N LYS A 213 14.86 41.42 37.24
CA LYS A 213 13.98 42.21 38.12
C LYS A 213 13.93 41.65 39.54
N GLU A 214 13.87 40.32 39.70
CA GLU A 214 13.91 39.67 41.01
C GLU A 214 15.23 39.96 41.72
N LYS A 215 16.36 39.88 41.02
CA LYS A 215 17.68 40.18 41.59
C LYS A 215 17.86 41.65 41.92
N GLU A 216 17.36 42.56 41.09
CA GLU A 216 17.34 43.99 41.38
C GLU A 216 16.48 44.30 42.60
N ALA A 217 15.25 43.76 42.67
CA ALA A 217 14.36 43.94 43.81
C ALA A 217 14.90 43.30 45.11
N GLU A 218 15.55 42.14 45.01
CA GLU A 218 16.25 41.50 46.14
C GLU A 218 17.42 42.37 46.61
N ALA A 219 18.22 42.91 45.69
CA ALA A 219 19.32 43.82 46.03
C ALA A 219 18.80 45.13 46.66
N GLU A 220 17.69 45.68 46.18
CA GLU A 220 17.02 46.83 46.79
C GLU A 220 16.48 46.51 48.19
N ARG A 221 15.85 45.34 48.38
CA ARG A 221 15.39 44.91 49.72
C ARG A 221 16.55 44.69 50.67
N VAL A 222 17.64 44.08 50.23
CA VAL A 222 18.84 43.86 51.04
C VAL A 222 19.51 45.19 51.38
N SER A 223 19.64 46.12 50.43
CA SER A 223 20.20 47.45 50.70
C SER A 223 19.31 48.30 51.61
N ALA A 224 17.98 48.26 51.42
CA ALA A 224 17.02 48.95 52.28
C ALA A 224 17.03 48.37 53.70
N SER A 225 17.01 47.04 53.85
CA SER A 225 17.11 46.39 55.16
C SER A 225 18.46 46.66 55.83
N ALA A 226 19.57 46.60 55.08
CA ALA A 226 20.90 46.97 55.58
C ALA A 226 20.98 48.44 56.01
N ALA A 227 20.22 49.36 55.38
CA ALA A 227 20.15 50.76 55.81
C ALA A 227 19.23 50.97 57.04
N LEU A 228 18.22 50.12 57.24
CA LEU A 228 17.33 50.18 58.41
C LEU A 228 18.02 49.68 59.68
N LEU A 229 18.82 48.61 59.61
CA LEU A 229 19.52 48.05 60.77
C LEU A 229 20.36 49.07 61.57
N PRO A 230 21.25 49.89 60.98
CA PRO A 230 22.02 50.87 61.73
C PRO A 230 21.14 52.01 62.26
N ARG A 231 20.05 52.36 61.57
CA ARG A 231 19.08 53.35 62.07
C ARG A 231 18.31 52.83 63.27
N GLN A 232 17.87 51.57 63.23
CA GLN A 232 17.24 50.89 64.35
C GLN A 232 18.21 50.78 65.53
N GLN A 233 19.43 50.31 65.30
CA GLN A 233 20.45 50.21 66.36
C GLN A 233 20.78 51.58 66.98
N LYS A 234 20.84 52.66 66.19
CA LYS A 234 21.03 54.02 66.73
C LYS A 234 19.83 54.48 67.55
N ALA A 235 18.62 54.29 67.05
CA ALA A 235 17.40 54.65 67.76
C ALA A 235 17.25 53.86 69.07
N ASP A 236 17.55 52.55 69.05
CA ASP A 236 17.53 51.69 70.23
C ASP A 236 18.63 52.08 71.22
N ALA A 237 19.82 52.43 70.75
CA ALA A 237 20.90 52.92 71.60
C ALA A 237 20.56 54.28 72.23
N GLU A 238 19.95 55.20 71.49
CA GLU A 238 19.47 56.50 72.00
C GLU A 238 18.35 56.32 73.02
N LEU A 239 17.39 55.43 72.76
CA LEU A 239 16.32 55.09 73.71
C LEU A 239 16.91 54.49 74.98
N TYR A 240 17.85 53.54 74.85
CA TYR A 240 18.53 52.95 75.99
C TYR A 240 19.33 53.97 76.80
N ALA A 241 20.08 54.85 76.13
CA ALA A 241 20.84 55.93 76.77
C ALA A 241 19.90 56.88 77.51
N LYS A 242 18.81 57.34 76.88
CA LYS A 242 17.81 58.22 77.50
C LYS A 242 17.11 57.56 78.68
N LYS A 243 16.81 56.27 78.60
CA LYS A 243 16.24 55.49 79.70
C LYS A 243 17.22 55.42 80.87
N LYS A 244 18.51 55.17 80.62
CA LYS A 244 19.55 55.15 81.66
C LYS A 244 19.81 56.52 82.26
N GLU A 245 19.82 57.57 81.44
CA GLU A 245 19.88 58.96 81.89
C GLU A 245 18.69 59.33 82.78
N ALA A 246 17.49 58.82 82.49
CA ALA A 246 16.31 59.06 83.32
C ALA A 246 16.29 58.23 84.62
N GLU A 247 16.84 57.01 84.60
CA GLU A 247 16.99 56.17 85.79
C GLU A 247 18.00 56.77 86.81
N GLY A 248 19.02 57.49 86.34
CA GLY A 248 20.03 58.16 87.20
C GLY A 248 19.46 59.11 88.25
N PRO A 249 18.73 60.18 87.87
CA PRO A 249 18.14 61.12 88.82
C PRO A 249 17.05 60.47 89.68
N VAL A 250 16.31 59.48 89.15
CA VAL A 250 15.34 58.71 89.94
C VAL A 250 16.07 57.94 91.05
N ALA A 251 17.18 57.27 90.74
CA ALA A 251 17.97 56.54 91.74
C ALA A 251 18.60 57.49 92.78
N ILE A 252 19.08 58.66 92.38
CA ILE A 252 19.59 59.69 93.30
C ILE A 252 18.46 60.22 94.18
N ALA A 253 17.29 60.54 93.61
CA ALA A 253 16.14 61.01 94.35
C ALA A 253 15.61 59.95 95.34
N GLU A 254 15.58 58.68 94.94
CA GLU A 254 15.24 57.57 95.83
C GLU A 254 16.28 57.40 96.95
N ALA A 255 17.57 57.54 96.65
CA ALA A 255 18.64 57.47 97.64
C ALA A 255 18.56 58.63 98.64
N GLN A 256 18.32 59.85 98.15
CA GLN A 256 18.07 61.04 98.98
C GLN A 256 16.80 60.87 99.82
N GLY A 257 15.71 60.37 99.24
CA GLY A 257 14.48 60.08 99.96
C GLY A 257 14.68 59.06 101.08
N LYS A 258 15.43 57.98 100.81
CA LYS A 258 15.83 56.98 101.82
C LYS A 258 16.73 57.59 102.90
N TYR A 259 17.69 58.44 102.52
CA TYR A 259 18.59 59.12 103.45
C TYR A 259 17.84 60.07 104.39
N LEU A 260 17.00 60.95 103.83
CA LEU A 260 16.15 61.86 104.59
C LEU A 260 15.20 61.12 105.53
N LYS A 261 14.61 60.01 105.06
CA LYS A 261 13.75 59.16 105.89
C LYS A 261 14.53 58.56 107.07
N LYS A 262 15.72 58.01 106.85
CA LYS A 262 16.57 57.47 107.92
C LYS A 262 17.00 58.52 108.93
N LEU A 263 17.35 59.74 108.48
CA LEU A 263 17.67 60.84 109.37
C LEU A 263 16.46 61.28 110.20
N LEU A 264 15.28 61.38 109.58
CA LEU A 264 14.05 61.71 110.28
C LEU A 264 13.72 60.66 111.35
N GLU A 265 13.87 59.38 111.03
CA GLU A 265 13.69 58.27 111.98
C GLU A 265 14.70 58.34 113.14
N ALA A 266 15.98 58.61 112.85
CA ALA A 266 17.03 58.74 113.87
C ALA A 266 16.81 59.94 114.82
N LEU A 267 16.23 61.03 114.32
CA LEU A 267 15.88 62.23 115.09
C LEU A 267 14.51 62.13 115.78
N GLY A 268 13.89 60.94 115.81
CA GLY A 268 12.62 60.69 116.48
C GLY A 268 11.42 61.39 115.82
N GLY A 269 11.50 61.69 114.52
CA GLY A 269 10.44 62.37 113.78
C GLY A 269 10.39 63.89 113.95
N ASN A 270 11.36 64.50 114.64
CA ASN A 270 11.39 65.94 114.84
C ASN A 270 11.85 66.68 113.57
N TYR A 271 10.89 67.24 112.83
CA TYR A 271 11.13 67.98 111.59
C TYR A 271 12.02 69.23 111.77
N SER A 272 11.90 69.95 112.90
CA SER A 272 12.70 71.17 113.12
C SER A 272 14.19 70.85 113.21
N ALA A 273 14.54 69.80 113.97
CA ALA A 273 15.93 69.38 114.13
C ALA A 273 16.53 68.87 112.80
N LEU A 274 15.74 68.15 112.00
CA LEU A 274 16.16 67.70 110.68
C LEU A 274 16.40 68.87 109.72
N ARG A 275 15.49 69.85 109.69
CA ARG A 275 15.63 71.06 108.87
C ARG A 275 16.90 71.81 109.24
N ASP A 276 17.10 72.06 110.53
CA ASP A 276 18.25 72.83 111.02
C ASP A 276 19.56 72.11 110.71
N TYR A 277 19.62 70.78 110.89
CA TYR A 277 20.76 69.96 110.46
C TYR A 277 21.03 70.05 108.96
N LEU A 278 19.99 69.91 108.12
CA LEU A 278 20.12 69.99 106.67
C LEU A 278 20.60 71.39 106.22
N MET A 279 20.13 72.46 106.86
CA MET A 279 20.54 73.83 106.58
C MET A 279 22.01 74.10 106.98
N ILE A 280 22.49 73.44 108.03
CA ILE A 280 23.89 73.51 108.44
C ILE A 280 24.78 72.69 107.47
N ASP A 281 24.41 71.45 107.18
CA ASP A 281 25.18 70.53 106.32
C ASP A 281 25.27 71.01 104.87
N SER A 282 24.17 71.55 104.33
CA SER A 282 24.16 72.20 103.01
C SER A 282 24.93 73.53 102.97
N GLY A 283 25.46 74.00 104.11
CA GLY A 283 26.20 75.26 104.19
C GLY A 283 25.33 76.50 103.95
N MET A 284 24.00 76.37 104.02
CA MET A 284 23.06 77.43 103.69
C MET A 284 23.27 78.70 104.53
N TYR A 285 23.65 78.55 105.80
CA TYR A 285 24.02 79.70 106.63
C TYR A 285 25.28 80.42 106.14
N GLN A 286 26.27 79.69 105.61
CA GLN A 286 27.46 80.29 105.01
C GLN A 286 27.12 80.99 103.70
N GLU A 287 26.25 80.41 102.89
CA GLU A 287 25.78 81.04 101.64
C GLU A 287 24.95 82.29 101.91
N ILE A 288 24.02 82.26 102.88
CA ILE A 288 23.25 83.45 103.32
C ILE A 288 24.21 84.52 103.86
N ALA A 289 25.21 84.14 104.67
CA ALA A 289 26.19 85.08 105.19
C ALA A 289 27.10 85.69 104.11
N LYS A 290 27.31 85.01 102.97
CA LYS A 290 28.03 85.56 101.81
C LYS A 290 27.13 86.41 100.92
N THR A 291 25.91 85.96 100.65
CA THR A 291 24.97 86.66 99.75
C THR A 291 24.37 87.91 100.39
N ASN A 292 24.16 87.95 101.71
CA ASN A 292 23.67 89.14 102.41
C ASN A 292 24.57 90.38 102.23
N PRO A 293 25.90 90.33 102.45
CA PRO A 293 26.77 91.45 102.17
C PRO A 293 26.88 91.74 100.66
N GLU A 294 26.86 90.73 99.78
CA GLU A 294 26.82 90.94 98.32
C GLU A 294 25.55 91.71 97.89
N ALA A 295 24.39 91.42 98.50
CA ALA A 295 23.15 92.14 98.25
C ALA A 295 23.18 93.59 98.77
N ILE A 296 23.98 93.88 99.82
CA ILE A 296 24.21 95.23 100.35
C ILE A 296 25.32 95.96 99.57
N GLN A 297 26.23 95.21 98.93
CA GLN A 297 27.34 95.70 98.12
C GLN A 297 26.83 96.30 96.80
N GLY A 298 26.33 97.53 96.88
CA GLY A 298 25.75 98.27 95.75
C GLY A 298 24.64 99.25 96.15
N LEU A 299 24.12 99.14 97.38
CA LEU A 299 23.23 100.14 97.95
C LEU A 299 24.06 101.36 98.40
N GLN A 300 23.77 102.54 97.84
CA GLN A 300 24.22 103.83 98.37
C GLN A 300 23.12 104.38 99.30
N PRO A 301 23.11 104.09 100.61
CA PRO A 301 22.17 104.73 101.51
C PRO A 301 22.55 106.21 101.66
N LYS A 302 21.67 107.12 101.20
CA LYS A 302 21.72 108.54 101.60
C LYS A 302 21.33 108.63 103.07
N ILE A 303 22.33 108.52 103.95
CA ILE A 303 22.15 108.78 105.38
C ILE A 303 22.10 110.31 105.56
N SER A 304 20.90 110.88 105.66
CA SER A 304 20.71 112.29 105.98
C SER A 304 20.85 112.50 107.49
N ILE A 305 22.02 112.98 107.89
CA ILE A 305 22.33 113.35 109.28
C ILE A 305 21.75 114.75 109.53
N TRP A 306 20.70 114.86 110.34
CA TRP A 306 20.21 116.16 110.81
C TRP A 306 21.08 116.61 111.99
N ASN A 307 21.96 117.59 111.75
CA ASN A 307 22.69 118.30 112.80
C ASN A 307 22.22 119.76 112.81
N ASN A 308 21.37 120.12 113.79
CA ASN A 308 20.98 121.50 114.03
C ASN A 308 22.10 122.18 114.84
N GLY A 309 22.78 123.14 114.21
CA GLY A 309 23.83 123.91 114.87
C GLY A 309 23.28 125.02 115.76
N ASP A 310 23.70 125.05 117.02
CA ASP A 310 24.02 126.29 117.72
C ASP A 310 25.16 126.07 118.74
N GLN A 311 26.05 127.06 118.78
CA GLN A 311 27.21 127.38 119.61
C GLN A 311 28.06 126.32 120.36
N MET A 312 29.35 126.42 120.02
CA MET A 312 30.62 125.94 120.58
C MET A 312 30.71 125.76 122.12
N GLY A 313 31.10 124.55 122.55
CA GLY A 313 31.58 124.26 123.91
C GLY A 313 31.82 122.76 124.21
N GLU A 314 33.04 122.29 123.94
CA GLU A 314 33.79 121.20 124.61
C GLU A 314 33.10 119.86 125.00
N GLY A 315 33.50 118.74 124.34
CA GLY A 315 33.58 117.41 124.99
C GLY A 315 32.80 116.22 124.39
N GLY A 316 33.53 115.26 123.80
CA GLY A 316 33.38 113.82 124.08
C GLY A 316 32.61 112.91 123.10
N ALA A 317 33.35 111.98 122.47
CA ALA A 317 32.90 110.84 121.63
C ALA A 317 31.90 109.84 122.28
N MET A 318 31.39 110.13 123.47
CA MET A 318 30.48 109.27 124.21
C MET A 318 29.00 109.50 123.82
N LYS A 319 28.70 110.63 123.15
CA LYS A 319 27.35 110.96 122.66
C LYS A 319 26.96 110.17 121.39
N ASP A 320 27.94 109.82 120.57
CA ASP A 320 27.73 109.03 119.33
C ASP A 320 27.43 107.55 119.64
N VAL A 321 28.06 106.98 120.68
CA VAL A 321 27.76 105.61 121.15
C VAL A 321 26.38 105.52 121.81
N ALA A 322 25.96 106.57 122.52
CA ALA A 322 24.63 106.63 123.14
C ALA A 322 23.50 106.70 122.09
N GLY A 323 23.74 107.29 120.92
CA GLY A 323 22.82 107.29 119.79
C GLY A 323 22.61 105.89 119.20
N VAL A 324 23.70 105.15 118.97
CA VAL A 324 23.66 103.77 118.45
C VAL A 324 22.97 102.83 119.44
N TYR A 325 23.26 102.96 120.74
CA TYR A 325 22.67 102.09 121.75
C TYR A 325 21.14 102.29 121.91
N LYS A 326 20.62 103.49 121.65
CA LYS A 326 19.17 103.76 121.64
C LYS A 326 18.44 103.26 120.40
N MET A 327 19.15 103.01 119.29
CA MET A 327 18.56 102.54 118.03
C MET A 327 18.43 101.01 117.95
N LEU A 328 19.16 100.27 118.80
CA LEU A 328 19.13 98.82 118.82
C LEU A 328 17.77 98.22 119.24
N PRO A 329 17.07 98.70 120.29
CA PRO A 329 15.81 98.09 120.72
C PRO A 329 14.67 98.13 119.67
N PRO A 330 14.42 99.26 118.98
CA PRO A 330 13.39 99.31 117.92
C PRO A 330 13.69 98.40 116.72
N LEU A 331 14.98 98.24 116.35
CA LEU A 331 15.38 97.34 115.26
C LEU A 331 15.16 95.88 115.62
N LEU A 332 15.48 95.48 116.86
CA LEU A 332 15.25 94.12 117.34
C LEU A 332 13.75 93.79 117.39
N ASN A 333 12.90 94.75 117.75
CA ASN A 333 11.43 94.59 117.70
C ASN A 333 10.91 94.40 116.28
N ALA A 334 11.38 95.19 115.31
CA ALA A 334 10.96 95.05 113.92
C ALA A 334 11.37 93.69 113.31
N VAL A 335 12.57 93.19 113.65
CA VAL A 335 13.01 91.86 113.24
C VAL A 335 12.16 90.77 113.90
N HIS A 336 11.81 90.94 115.18
CA HIS A 336 10.93 90.01 115.88
C HIS A 336 9.53 89.96 115.23
N GLU A 337 8.92 91.10 114.93
CA GLU A 337 7.59 91.17 114.30
C GLU A 337 7.56 90.56 112.88
N GLN A 338 8.64 90.68 112.11
CA GLN A 338 8.68 90.14 110.74
C GLN A 338 9.09 88.66 110.67
N THR A 339 9.87 88.16 111.63
CA THR A 339 10.45 86.81 111.56
C THR A 339 9.97 85.87 112.66
N GLY A 340 9.31 86.39 113.71
CA GLY A 340 8.88 85.64 114.88
C GLY A 340 10.02 85.17 115.80
N MET A 341 11.27 85.52 115.51
CA MET A 341 12.44 85.03 116.26
C MET A 341 12.80 85.98 117.42
N VAL A 342 13.04 85.43 118.61
CA VAL A 342 13.46 86.19 119.81
C VAL A 342 14.99 86.22 119.92
N PRO A 343 15.64 87.36 120.15
CA PRO A 343 17.09 87.43 120.27
C PRO A 343 17.62 86.76 121.55
N PRO A 344 18.90 86.29 121.56
CA PRO A 344 19.51 85.64 122.71
C PRO A 344 19.60 86.53 123.97
N ALA A 345 19.44 85.94 125.15
CA ALA A 345 19.26 86.64 126.43
C ALA A 345 20.39 87.61 126.87
N TRP A 346 21.59 87.49 126.29
CA TRP A 346 22.74 88.35 126.63
C TRP A 346 22.76 89.70 125.87
N ILE A 347 21.92 89.86 124.83
CA ILE A 347 21.75 91.12 124.08
C ILE A 347 20.69 92.03 124.74
N GLY A 348 19.89 91.47 125.66
CA GLY A 348 18.86 92.17 126.42
C GLY A 348 17.49 91.51 126.29
N LYS A 349 16.69 91.56 127.35
CA LYS A 349 15.28 91.16 127.32
C LYS A 349 14.44 92.32 126.81
N LEU A 350 13.60 92.08 125.82
CA LEU A 350 12.55 93.01 125.42
C LEU A 350 11.52 93.10 126.58
N SER A 351 11.11 94.31 126.93
CA SER A 351 10.01 94.55 127.86
C SER A 351 8.69 94.45 127.11
N ASP A 352 7.83 93.52 127.53
CA ASP A 352 6.49 93.36 126.96
C ASP A 352 5.66 94.63 127.14
N SER A 353 5.11 95.13 126.04
CA SER A 353 3.97 96.05 126.06
C SER A 353 2.93 95.55 125.07
N ASN A 354 1.75 95.23 125.60
CA ASN A 354 0.51 94.88 124.90
C ASN A 354 0.22 95.72 123.65
#